data_AF-A0A7Y3AIR1-F1
#
_entry.id   AF-A0A7Y3AIR1-F1
#
_cell.length_a   1.000
_cell.length_b   1.000
_cell.length_c   1.000
_cell.angle_alpha   90.00
_cell.angle_beta   90.00
_cell.angle_gamma   90.00
#
_symmetry.space_group_name_H-M   'P 1'
#
loop_
_entity.id
_entity.type
_entity.pdbx_description
1 polymer ?
#
loop_
_entity_poly.entity_id
_entity_poly.type
_entity_poly.pdbx_seq_one_letter_code
_entity_poly.pdbx_strand_id
1 'polypeptide(L)'
;MTFSVDKGLFKQLGLLDRSDICHRSMSTYDLDKKCYTITLWDREYVIYPHEGTIETLSAEFSEQHDYFHVFIVNYLIQVKDIPLAGEWISEKDIAGGVTFFRGPHVIPTKQLSDTFLNDTETFCRVCELLHGEPLEMADAAYRFSISPRIAIAVLYWRGDEDFPAEAKLLFDRSISEHFALDTVFALAVEVCSRLASAGSQLL
;
A
#
# COMPACT_ATOMS: atom_id res chain seq x y z
N MET A 1 -4.84 20.33 2.30
CA MET A 1 -5.57 20.42 1.01
C MET A 1 -6.10 19.03 0.75
N THR A 2 -7.42 18.81 0.83
CA THR A 2 -8.02 17.50 0.59
C THR A 2 -7.93 17.20 -0.89
N PHE A 3 -6.96 16.38 -1.31
CA PHE A 3 -6.97 15.84 -2.66
C PHE A 3 -8.16 14.88 -2.73
N SER A 4 -9.18 15.28 -3.46
CA SER A 4 -10.37 14.47 -3.69
C SER A 4 -9.97 13.32 -4.61
N VAL A 5 -10.13 12.08 -4.15
CA VAL A 5 -10.17 10.91 -5.05
C VAL A 5 -11.12 11.23 -6.20
N ASP A 6 -10.75 10.82 -7.42
CA ASP A 6 -11.57 11.08 -8.60
C ASP A 6 -12.99 10.53 -8.38
N LYS A 7 -13.99 11.40 -8.55
CA LYS A 7 -15.40 11.04 -8.48
C LYS A 7 -15.76 9.91 -9.47
N GLY A 8 -14.99 9.76 -10.55
CA GLY A 8 -15.09 8.65 -11.48
C GLY A 8 -14.89 7.27 -10.83
N LEU A 9 -13.93 7.14 -9.91
CA LEU A 9 -13.67 5.88 -9.20
C LEU A 9 -14.85 5.50 -8.31
N PHE A 10 -15.40 6.45 -7.54
CA PHE A 10 -16.58 6.19 -6.72
C PHE A 10 -17.82 5.84 -7.56
N LYS A 11 -18.00 6.49 -8.71
CA LYS A 11 -19.06 6.13 -9.66
C LYS A 11 -18.88 4.70 -10.17
N GLN A 12 -17.67 4.32 -10.56
CA GLN A 12 -17.37 2.95 -11.01
C GLN A 12 -17.67 1.93 -9.90
N LEU A 13 -17.23 2.19 -8.66
CA LEU A 13 -17.54 1.36 -7.51
C LEU A 13 -19.06 1.20 -7.30
N GLY A 14 -19.83 2.27 -7.49
CA GLY A 14 -21.30 2.25 -7.36
C GLY A 14 -22.05 1.46 -8.44
N LEU A 15 -21.39 1.09 -9.55
CA LEU A 15 -21.99 0.31 -10.65
C LEU A 15 -21.79 -1.21 -10.48
N LEU A 16 -20.94 -1.62 -9.55
CA LEU A 16 -20.59 -3.03 -9.33
C LEU A 16 -21.57 -3.71 -8.37
N ASP A 17 -21.63 -5.04 -8.44
CA ASP A 17 -22.43 -5.83 -7.50
C ASP A 17 -21.82 -5.79 -6.09
N ARG A 18 -22.63 -5.34 -5.13
CA ARG A 18 -22.20 -5.17 -3.73
C ARG A 18 -21.84 -6.50 -3.06
N SER A 19 -22.58 -7.57 -3.37
CA SER A 19 -22.32 -8.88 -2.77
C SER A 19 -21.01 -9.46 -3.27
N ASP A 20 -20.72 -9.32 -4.56
CA ASP A 20 -19.44 -9.68 -5.15
C ASP A 20 -18.28 -8.87 -4.53
N ILE A 21 -18.42 -7.55 -4.42
CA ILE A 21 -17.42 -6.69 -3.77
C ILE A 21 -17.13 -7.18 -2.36
N CYS A 22 -18.16 -7.30 -1.51
CA CYS A 22 -17.99 -7.75 -0.13
C CYS A 22 -17.29 -9.12 -0.05
N HIS A 23 -17.66 -10.05 -0.92
CA HIS A 23 -17.04 -11.38 -0.97
C HIS A 23 -15.55 -11.32 -1.32
N ARG A 24 -15.16 -10.70 -2.44
CA ARG A 24 -13.76 -10.71 -2.90
C ARG A 24 -12.83 -9.82 -2.06
N SER A 25 -13.36 -8.70 -1.55
CA SER A 25 -12.60 -7.74 -0.75
C SER A 25 -12.58 -8.06 0.74
N MET A 26 -13.45 -8.95 1.21
CA MET A 26 -13.74 -9.20 2.63
C MET A 26 -14.25 -7.95 3.38
N SER A 27 -14.84 -7.00 2.64
CA SER A 27 -15.54 -5.86 3.22
C SER A 27 -16.98 -6.19 3.60
N THR A 28 -17.59 -5.34 4.40
CA THR A 28 -19.04 -5.36 4.68
C THR A 28 -19.72 -4.15 4.06
N TYR A 29 -21.04 -4.21 3.87
CA TYR A 29 -21.83 -3.09 3.36
C TYR A 29 -23.03 -2.81 4.27
N ASP A 30 -23.19 -1.56 4.69
CA ASP A 30 -24.35 -1.08 5.44
C ASP A 30 -25.38 -0.48 4.47
N LEU A 31 -26.57 -1.06 4.42
CA LEU A 31 -27.65 -0.62 3.51
C LEU A 31 -28.25 0.73 3.90
N ASP A 32 -28.32 1.03 5.19
CA ASP A 32 -28.95 2.25 5.71
C ASP A 32 -28.00 3.44 5.51
N LYS A 33 -26.72 3.25 5.86
CA LYS A 33 -25.66 4.26 5.69
C LYS A 33 -25.09 4.32 4.27
N LYS A 34 -25.35 3.30 3.45
CA LYS A 34 -24.85 3.16 2.06
C LYS A 34 -23.33 3.25 1.96
N CYS A 35 -22.64 2.57 2.85
CA CYS A 35 -21.17 2.58 2.95
C CYS A 35 -20.58 1.16 3.00
N TYR A 36 -19.35 1.04 2.52
CA TYR A 36 -18.51 -0.15 2.75
C TYR A 36 -17.64 0.05 3.98
N THR A 37 -17.40 -1.02 4.73
CA THR A 37 -16.37 -1.05 5.77
C THR A 37 -15.33 -2.11 5.44
N ILE A 38 -14.06 -1.73 5.41
CA ILE A 38 -12.94 -2.62 5.10
C ILE A 38 -11.76 -2.38 6.04
N THR A 39 -11.06 -3.46 6.41
CA THR A 39 -9.78 -3.38 7.11
C THR A 39 -8.63 -3.51 6.12
N LEU A 40 -7.74 -2.52 6.09
CA LEU A 40 -6.52 -2.53 5.29
C LEU A 40 -5.35 -2.07 6.16
N TRP A 41 -4.27 -2.84 6.16
CA TRP A 41 -3.05 -2.62 6.93
C TRP A 41 -3.38 -2.22 8.39
N ASP A 42 -4.14 -3.11 9.04
CA ASP A 42 -4.59 -3.03 10.43
C ASP A 42 -5.46 -1.82 10.80
N ARG A 43 -6.03 -1.13 9.81
CA ARG A 43 -6.94 0.00 10.03
C ARG A 43 -8.26 -0.19 9.32
N GLU A 44 -9.32 0.26 9.96
CA GLU A 44 -10.68 0.20 9.43
C GLU A 44 -11.04 1.51 8.71
N TYR A 45 -11.54 1.36 7.48
CA TYR A 45 -11.96 2.44 6.60
C TYR A 45 -13.43 2.29 6.26
N VAL A 46 -14.15 3.41 6.31
CA VAL A 46 -15.55 3.52 5.89
C VAL A 46 -15.60 4.32 4.60
N ILE A 47 -16.11 3.71 3.53
CA ILE A 47 -16.17 4.29 2.20
C ILE A 47 -17.62 4.60 1.90
N TYR A 48 -17.93 5.86 1.58
CA TYR A 48 -19.27 6.30 1.14
C TYR A 48 -19.24 6.60 -0.36
N PRO A 49 -19.55 5.63 -1.25
CA PRO A 49 -19.41 5.85 -2.69
C PRO A 49 -20.33 6.95 -3.23
N HIS A 50 -21.46 7.16 -2.59
CA HIS A 50 -22.45 8.17 -3.00
C HIS A 50 -22.04 9.60 -2.61
N GLU A 51 -21.22 9.76 -1.58
CA GLU A 51 -20.67 11.05 -1.13
C GLU A 51 -19.28 11.32 -1.73
N GLY A 52 -18.57 10.25 -2.12
CA GLY A 52 -17.20 10.32 -2.61
C GLY A 52 -16.19 10.57 -1.49
N THR A 53 -16.45 10.01 -0.31
CA THR A 53 -15.65 10.22 0.90
C THR A 53 -15.16 8.90 1.48
N ILE A 54 -14.04 8.98 2.21
CA ILE A 54 -13.48 7.88 3.00
C ILE A 54 -13.21 8.43 4.38
N GLU A 55 -13.67 7.71 5.40
CA GLU A 55 -13.41 8.00 6.80
C GLU A 55 -12.52 6.89 7.37
N THR A 56 -11.57 7.25 8.24
CA THR A 56 -10.76 6.29 8.98
C THR A 56 -11.28 6.23 10.41
N LEU A 57 -11.54 5.03 10.93
CA LEU A 57 -12.13 4.87 12.27
C LEU A 57 -11.11 4.92 13.40
N SER A 58 -9.81 4.89 13.10
CA SER A 58 -8.71 5.02 14.07
C SER A 58 -7.88 6.28 13.83
N ALA A 59 -7.73 7.12 14.86
CA ALA A 59 -6.93 8.35 14.84
C ALA A 59 -5.42 8.13 15.07
N GLU A 60 -4.98 6.89 15.29
CA GLU A 60 -3.59 6.61 15.65
C GLU A 60 -2.70 6.46 14.41
N PHE A 61 -1.60 7.22 14.44
CA PHE A 61 -0.53 7.36 13.45
C PHE A 61 -0.90 8.07 12.13
N SER A 62 -0.32 9.27 11.97
CA SER A 62 -0.09 10.11 10.78
C SER A 62 -1.17 10.18 9.69
N GLU A 63 -1.40 11.37 9.14
CA GLU A 63 -2.17 11.53 7.90
C GLU A 63 -1.67 10.55 6.82
N GLN A 64 -2.59 9.78 6.23
CA GLN A 64 -2.25 8.88 5.12
C GLN A 64 -1.92 9.70 3.88
N HIS A 65 -1.09 9.17 2.99
CA HIS A 65 -0.90 9.82 1.71
C HIS A 65 -2.20 9.73 0.92
N ASP A 66 -2.61 10.79 0.22
CA ASP A 66 -3.85 10.80 -0.58
C ASP A 66 -3.93 9.66 -1.63
N TYR A 67 -2.79 9.13 -2.10
CA TYR A 67 -2.76 7.96 -2.96
C TYR A 67 -3.34 6.72 -2.29
N PHE A 68 -3.30 6.62 -0.95
CA PHE A 68 -3.91 5.49 -0.27
C PHE A 68 -5.42 5.50 -0.40
N HIS A 69 -6.08 6.66 -0.41
CA HIS A 69 -7.51 6.73 -0.70
C HIS A 69 -7.85 6.26 -2.11
N VAL A 70 -6.99 6.56 -3.10
CA VAL A 70 -7.10 6.01 -4.46
C VAL A 70 -6.94 4.49 -4.44
N PHE A 71 -5.94 3.97 -3.71
CA PHE A 71 -5.75 2.53 -3.53
C PHE A 71 -6.96 1.86 -2.90
N ILE A 72 -7.56 2.41 -1.83
CA ILE A 72 -8.71 1.82 -1.14
C ILE A 72 -9.90 1.65 -2.09
N VAL A 73 -10.24 2.68 -2.87
CA VAL A 73 -11.37 2.59 -3.81
C VAL A 73 -11.06 1.60 -4.94
N ASN A 74 -9.85 1.65 -5.49
CA ASN A 74 -9.42 0.69 -6.51
C ASN A 74 -9.34 -0.75 -5.98
N TYR A 75 -9.00 -0.95 -4.72
CA TYR A 75 -9.01 -2.26 -4.06
C TYR A 75 -10.42 -2.85 -4.10
N LEU A 76 -11.44 -2.09 -3.67
CA LEU A 76 -12.85 -2.53 -3.74
C LEU A 76 -13.32 -2.79 -5.17
N ILE A 77 -12.81 -2.04 -6.15
CA ILE A 77 -13.14 -2.22 -7.58
C ILE A 77 -12.47 -3.46 -8.16
N GLN A 78 -11.21 -3.74 -7.83
CA GLN A 78 -10.35 -4.61 -8.64
C GLN A 78 -9.92 -5.92 -7.95
N VAL A 79 -9.89 -5.98 -6.61
CA VAL A 79 -9.38 -7.16 -5.89
C VAL A 79 -10.18 -8.42 -6.27
N LYS A 80 -9.48 -9.56 -6.33
CA LYS A 80 -10.06 -10.85 -6.74
C LYS A 80 -10.04 -11.81 -5.57
N ASP A 81 -10.89 -12.82 -5.58
CA ASP A 81 -10.81 -13.91 -4.61
C ASP A 81 -9.75 -14.95 -5.03
N ILE A 82 -8.48 -14.57 -4.91
CA ILE A 82 -7.32 -15.46 -5.12
C ILE A 82 -6.37 -15.38 -3.91
N PRO A 83 -5.61 -16.44 -3.62
CA PRO A 83 -4.60 -16.42 -2.56
C PRO A 83 -3.33 -15.68 -3.02
N LEU A 84 -2.46 -15.38 -2.06
CA LEU A 84 -1.07 -14.98 -2.34
C LEU A 84 -0.36 -16.08 -3.16
N ALA A 85 0.48 -15.67 -4.10
CA ALA A 85 1.29 -16.57 -4.91
C ALA A 85 2.49 -17.13 -4.14
N GLY A 86 2.95 -16.45 -3.09
CA GLY A 86 4.08 -16.86 -2.26
C GLY A 86 5.43 -16.61 -2.92
N GLU A 87 5.51 -15.73 -3.92
CA GLU A 87 6.73 -15.44 -4.64
C GLU A 87 6.83 -13.94 -4.92
N TRP A 88 7.98 -13.37 -4.57
CA TRP A 88 8.25 -11.94 -4.64
C TRP A 88 8.69 -11.51 -6.04
N ILE A 89 8.13 -10.40 -6.52
CA ILE A 89 8.46 -9.76 -7.79
C ILE A 89 8.73 -8.27 -7.60
N SER A 90 9.56 -7.70 -8.47
CA SER A 90 9.77 -6.26 -8.54
C SER A 90 8.72 -5.60 -9.44
N GLU A 91 8.70 -4.27 -9.43
CA GLU A 91 7.87 -3.48 -10.34
C GLU A 91 8.21 -3.72 -11.82
N LYS A 92 9.42 -4.22 -12.12
CA LYS A 92 9.88 -4.51 -13.49
C LYS A 92 9.31 -5.81 -14.03
N ASP A 93 8.92 -6.73 -13.16
CA ASP A 93 8.37 -8.03 -13.52
C ASP A 93 6.87 -7.97 -13.82
N ILE A 94 6.20 -6.88 -13.41
CA ILE A 94 4.79 -6.63 -13.72
C ILE A 94 4.66 -6.23 -15.19
N ALA A 95 3.68 -6.80 -15.91
CA ALA A 95 3.45 -6.47 -17.31
C ALA A 95 3.23 -4.95 -17.51
N GLY A 96 4.07 -4.32 -18.34
CA GLY A 96 4.09 -2.86 -18.55
C GLY A 96 4.79 -2.05 -17.45
N GLY A 97 5.29 -2.71 -16.40
CA GLY A 97 5.91 -2.06 -15.24
C GLY A 97 7.19 -1.30 -15.59
N VAL A 98 8.09 -1.88 -16.40
CA VAL A 98 9.29 -1.18 -16.90
C VAL A 98 8.93 0.15 -17.59
N THR A 99 7.81 0.20 -18.31
CA THR A 99 7.33 1.43 -18.97
C THR A 99 6.58 2.39 -18.07
N PHE A 100 5.89 1.87 -17.06
CA PHE A 100 5.06 2.67 -16.17
C PHE A 100 5.86 3.30 -15.04
N PHE A 101 6.66 2.52 -14.30
CA PHE A 101 7.35 2.94 -13.07
C PHE A 101 8.63 3.77 -13.34
N ARG A 102 8.47 4.84 -14.12
CA ARG A 102 9.52 5.79 -14.49
C ARG A 102 8.95 7.21 -14.51
N GLY A 103 9.82 8.23 -14.50
CA GLY A 103 9.40 9.63 -14.51
C GLY A 103 8.44 9.95 -13.34
N PRO A 104 7.21 10.43 -13.61
CA PRO A 104 6.25 10.79 -12.56
C PRO A 104 5.75 9.61 -11.72
N HIS A 105 5.94 8.36 -12.17
CA HIS A 105 5.54 7.16 -11.43
C HIS A 105 6.76 6.36 -10.91
N VAL A 106 7.89 7.01 -10.69
CA VAL A 106 8.99 6.38 -9.94
C VAL A 106 8.51 6.08 -8.53
N ILE A 107 8.62 4.82 -8.10
CA ILE A 107 8.32 4.42 -6.72
C ILE A 107 9.27 5.16 -5.78
N PRO A 108 8.78 5.89 -4.76
CA PRO A 108 9.59 6.83 -3.99
C PRO A 108 10.42 6.14 -2.89
N THR A 109 11.08 5.01 -3.18
CA THR A 109 11.89 4.28 -2.19
C THR A 109 13.05 5.10 -1.64
N LYS A 110 13.51 6.13 -2.39
CA LYS A 110 14.49 7.11 -1.91
C LYS A 110 14.03 7.83 -0.63
N GLN A 111 12.73 8.00 -0.41
CA GLN A 111 12.22 8.55 0.86
C GLN A 111 12.69 7.72 2.05
N LEU A 112 12.68 6.39 1.93
CA LEU A 112 13.16 5.49 2.97
C LEU A 112 14.67 5.64 3.17
N SER A 113 15.43 5.62 2.08
CA SER A 113 16.90 5.75 2.14
C SER A 113 17.35 7.11 2.72
N ASP A 114 16.61 8.18 2.43
CA ASP A 114 16.88 9.52 2.98
C ASP A 114 16.45 9.64 4.44
N THR A 115 15.39 8.94 4.87
CA THR A 115 14.94 8.93 6.27
C THR A 115 15.86 8.10 7.15
N PHE A 116 16.19 6.87 6.75
CA PHE A 116 16.91 5.92 7.61
C PHE A 116 18.43 5.96 7.44
N LEU A 117 18.95 6.44 6.30
CA LEU A 117 20.40 6.50 6.03
C LEU A 117 21.09 5.15 6.37
N ASN A 118 22.07 5.14 7.27
CA ASN A 118 22.74 3.92 7.72
C ASN A 118 22.20 3.39 9.07
N ASP A 119 21.09 3.93 9.56
CA ASP A 119 20.42 3.51 10.80
C ASP A 119 19.40 2.39 10.51
N THR A 120 19.93 1.19 10.29
CA THR A 120 19.12 -0.02 10.09
C THR A 120 18.33 -0.42 11.34
N GLU A 121 18.77 -0.03 12.54
CA GLU A 121 18.08 -0.33 13.79
C GLU A 121 16.75 0.43 13.88
N THR A 122 16.76 1.73 13.56
CA THR A 122 15.52 2.50 13.48
C THR A 122 14.60 2.00 12.37
N PHE A 123 15.14 1.59 11.22
CA PHE A 123 14.34 0.96 10.16
C PHE A 123 13.61 -0.29 10.65
N CYS A 124 14.32 -1.22 11.31
CA CYS A 124 13.72 -2.44 11.88
C CYS A 124 12.64 -2.11 12.90
N ARG A 125 12.92 -1.20 13.84
CA ARG A 125 11.97 -0.77 14.87
C ARG A 125 10.69 -0.17 14.27
N VAL A 126 10.82 0.64 13.22
CA VAL A 126 9.66 1.19 12.50
C VAL A 126 8.86 0.10 11.81
N CYS A 127 9.53 -0.85 11.14
CA CYS A 127 8.84 -1.95 10.48
C CYS A 127 8.04 -2.78 11.50
N GLU A 128 8.64 -3.11 12.64
CA GLU A 128 7.98 -3.85 13.72
C GLU A 128 6.82 -3.07 14.35
N LEU A 129 6.98 -1.75 14.55
CA LEU A 129 5.90 -0.87 15.02
C LEU A 129 4.70 -0.88 14.06
N LEU A 130 4.95 -1.01 12.75
CA LEU A 130 3.91 -1.12 11.71
C LEU A 130 3.53 -2.57 11.39
N HIS A 131 3.79 -3.49 12.33
CA HIS A 131 3.44 -4.92 12.28
C HIS A 131 4.06 -5.66 11.08
N GLY A 132 5.24 -5.22 10.65
CA GLY A 132 6.03 -5.93 9.64
C GLY A 132 6.59 -7.24 10.20
N GLU A 133 6.66 -8.25 9.35
CA GLU A 133 7.29 -9.54 9.63
C GLU A 133 8.68 -9.60 8.96
N PRO A 134 9.76 -9.98 9.65
CA PRO A 134 11.10 -9.96 9.09
C PRO A 134 11.28 -10.98 7.95
N LEU A 135 12.13 -10.64 6.99
CA LEU A 135 12.55 -11.48 5.87
C LEU A 135 14.09 -11.52 5.75
N GLU A 136 14.64 -12.65 5.31
CA GLU A 136 16.09 -12.86 5.13
C GLU A 136 16.51 -12.64 3.66
N MET A 137 16.46 -11.40 3.16
CA MET A 137 16.78 -11.08 1.76
C MET A 137 17.49 -9.74 1.49
N ALA A 138 17.84 -9.00 2.54
CA ALA A 138 18.64 -7.79 2.52
C ALA A 138 19.32 -7.61 3.90
N ASP A 139 20.06 -6.52 4.13
CA ASP A 139 20.60 -6.24 5.48
C ASP A 139 19.47 -6.09 6.51
N ALA A 140 18.35 -5.52 6.09
CA ALA A 140 17.07 -5.60 6.78
C ALA A 140 15.93 -5.68 5.74
N ALA A 141 14.97 -6.57 5.94
CA ALA A 141 13.79 -6.66 5.09
C ALA A 141 12.57 -7.07 5.91
N TYR A 142 11.40 -6.52 5.55
CA TYR A 142 10.14 -6.81 6.22
C TYR A 142 9.00 -6.94 5.21
N ARG A 143 8.12 -7.91 5.46
CA ARG A 143 6.83 -8.12 4.80
C ARG A 143 5.74 -7.38 5.57
N PHE A 144 4.84 -6.73 4.85
CA PHE A 144 3.60 -6.16 5.37
C PHE A 144 2.39 -6.84 4.70
N SER A 145 1.43 -7.27 5.52
CA SER A 145 0.14 -7.78 5.06
C SER A 145 -0.85 -6.61 4.97
N ILE A 146 -1.06 -6.08 3.77
CA ILE A 146 -1.98 -4.96 3.53
C ILE A 146 -3.43 -5.42 3.61
N SER A 147 -3.69 -6.64 3.13
CA SER A 147 -4.92 -7.38 3.34
C SER A 147 -4.60 -8.87 3.29
N PRO A 148 -5.56 -9.78 3.56
CA PRO A 148 -5.34 -11.22 3.40
C PRO A 148 -4.86 -11.67 2.01
N ARG A 149 -4.99 -10.80 0.99
CA ARG A 149 -4.65 -11.10 -0.42
C ARG A 149 -3.51 -10.28 -0.98
N ILE A 150 -3.08 -9.23 -0.28
CA ILE A 150 -2.08 -8.27 -0.76
C ILE A 150 -0.95 -8.20 0.26
N ALA A 151 0.24 -8.61 -0.17
CA ALA A 151 1.47 -8.51 0.59
C ALA A 151 2.53 -7.73 -0.19
N ILE A 152 3.29 -6.93 0.54
CA ILE A 152 4.42 -6.15 0.02
C ILE A 152 5.61 -6.33 0.94
N ALA A 153 6.82 -6.35 0.40
CA ALA A 153 8.05 -6.39 1.15
C ALA A 153 8.87 -5.12 0.91
N VAL A 154 9.49 -4.61 1.95
CA VAL A 154 10.48 -3.53 1.89
C VAL A 154 11.83 -4.11 2.22
N LEU A 155 12.80 -3.88 1.34
CA LEU A 155 14.19 -4.32 1.49
C LEU A 155 15.06 -3.09 1.68
N TYR A 156 16.03 -3.19 2.58
CA TYR A 156 16.96 -2.12 2.92
C TYR A 156 18.38 -2.64 2.97
N TRP A 157 19.27 -1.97 2.24
CA TRP A 157 20.72 -2.20 2.27
C TRP A 157 21.39 -0.98 2.89
N ARG A 158 22.27 -1.24 3.85
CA ARG A 158 23.10 -0.21 4.47
C ARG A 158 24.15 0.25 3.46
N GLY A 159 24.41 1.55 3.44
CA GLY A 159 25.49 2.12 2.63
C GLY A 159 26.87 1.90 3.25
N ASP A 160 27.88 1.95 2.39
CA ASP A 160 29.30 1.89 2.73
C ASP A 160 30.07 3.09 2.13
N GLU A 161 31.39 2.98 2.01
CA GLU A 161 32.24 4.06 1.48
C GLU A 161 32.01 4.33 -0.01
N ASP A 162 31.52 3.34 -0.77
CA ASP A 162 31.39 3.38 -2.22
C ASP A 162 29.92 3.52 -2.67
N PHE A 163 28.97 3.04 -1.87
CA PHE A 163 27.55 3.00 -2.21
C PHE A 163 26.67 3.58 -1.09
N PRO A 164 25.73 4.50 -1.39
CA PRO A 164 24.78 4.99 -0.40
C PRO A 164 23.77 3.90 0.00
N ALA A 165 23.10 4.09 1.14
CA ALA A 165 22.00 3.21 1.54
C ALA A 165 20.89 3.18 0.48
N GLU A 166 20.27 2.02 0.28
CA GLU A 166 19.28 1.81 -0.76
C GLU A 166 18.08 1.04 -0.20
N ALA A 167 16.88 1.47 -0.57
CA ALA A 167 15.64 0.75 -0.29
C ALA A 167 14.96 0.31 -1.60
N LYS A 168 14.33 -0.87 -1.56
CA LYS A 168 13.50 -1.39 -2.66
C LYS A 168 12.18 -1.96 -2.13
N LEU A 169 11.19 -2.03 -3.01
CA LEU A 169 9.94 -2.76 -2.75
C LEU A 169 9.88 -4.01 -3.62
N LEU A 170 9.36 -5.09 -3.04
CA LEU A 170 8.88 -6.25 -3.76
C LEU A 170 7.40 -6.46 -3.45
N PHE A 171 6.69 -7.09 -4.37
CA PHE A 171 5.27 -7.41 -4.22
C PHE A 171 5.08 -8.92 -4.33
N ASP A 172 4.09 -9.47 -3.63
CA ASP A 172 3.66 -10.82 -3.97
C ASP A 172 3.11 -10.83 -5.41
N ARG A 173 3.49 -11.83 -6.21
CA ARG A 173 3.10 -11.88 -7.63
C ARG A 173 1.59 -11.80 -7.87
N SER A 174 0.76 -12.24 -6.92
CA SER A 174 -0.70 -12.14 -7.04
C SER A 174 -1.16 -10.70 -7.31
N ILE A 175 -0.37 -9.68 -6.95
CA ILE A 175 -0.70 -8.27 -7.20
C ILE A 175 -0.97 -7.98 -8.69
N SER A 176 -0.27 -8.67 -9.60
CA SER A 176 -0.41 -8.49 -11.05
C SER A 176 -1.75 -9.03 -11.57
N GLU A 177 -2.33 -9.98 -10.85
CA GLU A 177 -3.66 -10.51 -11.14
C GLU A 177 -4.75 -9.61 -10.54
N HIS A 178 -4.45 -8.83 -9.51
CA HIS A 178 -5.40 -7.94 -8.87
C HIS A 178 -5.53 -6.59 -9.55
N PHE A 179 -4.40 -5.92 -9.84
CA PHE A 179 -4.38 -4.48 -9.98
C PHE A 179 -3.74 -3.97 -11.26
N ALA A 180 -4.30 -2.88 -11.78
CA ALA A 180 -3.61 -2.03 -12.72
C ALA A 180 -2.40 -1.32 -12.08
N LEU A 181 -1.43 -0.90 -12.90
CA LEU A 181 -0.14 -0.37 -12.46
C LEU A 181 -0.25 0.90 -11.60
N ASP A 182 -1.26 1.73 -11.85
CA ASP A 182 -1.56 2.94 -11.08
C ASP A 182 -2.02 2.62 -9.65
N THR A 183 -2.74 1.53 -9.47
CA THR A 183 -3.18 1.02 -8.16
C THR A 183 -2.00 0.42 -7.38
N VAL A 184 -1.12 -0.32 -8.08
CA VAL A 184 0.15 -0.81 -7.49
C VAL A 184 1.03 0.37 -7.06
N PHE A 185 1.13 1.40 -7.90
CA PHE A 185 1.88 2.61 -7.58
C PHE A 185 1.31 3.34 -6.36
N ALA A 186 0.00 3.49 -6.27
CA ALA A 186 -0.66 4.13 -5.14
C ALA A 186 -0.35 3.42 -3.81
N LEU A 187 -0.34 2.08 -3.80
CA LEU A 187 0.08 1.29 -2.63
C LEU A 187 1.56 1.51 -2.32
N ALA A 188 2.43 1.48 -3.33
CA ALA A 188 3.86 1.64 -3.16
C ALA A 188 4.22 3.01 -2.56
N VAL A 189 3.55 4.07 -3.01
CA VAL A 189 3.71 5.43 -2.45
C VAL A 189 3.27 5.47 -1.00
N GLU A 190 2.12 4.88 -0.65
CA GLU A 190 1.68 4.82 0.75
C GLU A 190 2.68 4.09 1.64
N VAL A 191 3.19 2.95 1.19
CA VAL A 191 4.15 2.15 1.98
C VAL A 191 5.41 2.95 2.27
N CYS A 192 5.98 3.61 1.25
CA CYS A 192 7.13 4.49 1.43
C CYS A 192 6.83 5.66 2.37
N SER A 193 5.70 6.35 2.16
CA SER A 193 5.31 7.51 2.95
C SER A 193 5.06 7.16 4.42
N ARG A 194 4.36 6.05 4.68
CA ARG A 194 4.01 5.60 6.03
C ARG A 194 5.26 5.22 6.83
N LEU A 195 6.18 4.46 6.24
CA LEU A 195 7.45 4.09 6.86
C LEU A 195 8.34 5.32 7.09
N ALA A 196 8.48 6.21 6.11
CA ALA A 196 9.28 7.42 6.25
C ALA A 196 8.73 8.38 7.33
N SER A 197 7.40 8.53 7.39
CA SER A 197 6.74 9.36 8.41
C SER A 197 6.94 8.79 9.82
N ALA A 198 6.78 7.48 9.99
CA ALA A 198 7.01 6.81 11.26
C ALA A 198 8.49 6.90 11.69
N GLY A 199 9.43 6.72 10.76
CA GLY A 199 10.87 6.90 11.02
C GLY A 199 11.21 8.31 11.46
N SER A 200 10.66 9.32 10.78
CA SER A 200 10.90 10.73 11.12
C SER A 200 10.36 11.14 12.50
N GLN A 201 9.43 10.37 13.09
CA GLN A 201 8.91 10.60 14.44
C GLN A 201 9.76 9.92 15.53
N LEU A 202 10.61 8.96 15.14
CA LEU A 202 11.44 8.15 16.04
C LEU A 202 12.92 8.56 16.04
N LEU A 203 13.32 9.44 15.11
CA LEU A 203 14.64 10.08 14.98
C LEU A 203 14.64 11.47 15.63
#